data_AF-A0A510PCJ7-F1
#
_entry.id   AF-A0A510PCJ7-F1
#
_cell.length_a   1.000
_cell.length_b   1.000
_cell.length_c   1.000
_cell.angle_alpha   90.00
_cell.angle_beta   90.00
_cell.angle_gamma   90.00
#
_symmetry.space_group_name_H-M   'P 1'
#
loop_
_entity.id
_entity.type
_entity.pdbx_description
1 polymer ?
#
loop_
_entity_poly.entity_id
_entity_poly.type
_entity_poly.pdbx_seq_one_letter_code
_entity_poly.pdbx_strand_id
1 'polypeptide(L)'
;MSISRLKLLGYLTITTTILSVAMWMSPERGKFLPFKGINQAVTQNRPNTQQQQQQRRIALVIGNANYAVGKLKTPLNDATDMATTLKKLGFEVILLEDASKRQMQESFENFSKQLGKGTIGLFYYAGHGMQVNGENYLIPVNNDSIKAEADIEYDAVPLGKILQRMKSADNVANIVILDACRDNPFGNWKASSRGLADVQSGTGTLIAFATAPGKVSIDGSDRSRNGLFTSYLLKYIATPNIDVDVMLRRVRDDVVNETNNYQVPWNSSSLRQEFSFNPFNWEQGNGQVIIYSTALGSVASDGKGRNSPFASNLLKYIKVPEDIEFVLRKVRESVVKETNNYQVPWWSSSLSGGFSFNSLNSSGIETHDRKALVIGNGNYEEGRLQNSLNDATDIAKALEELGFEVTLVQNLDLRSMEAAIDDFSRQLRKGGVGVFYYAGYGVQVEGENYLIPLKAKLLKGSDVRYEAVALGKVLNAMEATENGVNGVNIVILDACRDNPFYR
;
A
#
# COMPACT_ATOMS: atom_id res chain seq x y z
N MET A 1 -64.92 -18.74 44.89
CA MET A 1 -63.45 -18.75 44.77
C MET A 1 -63.01 -17.47 44.09
N SER A 2 -62.20 -16.70 44.84
CA SER A 2 -61.39 -15.51 44.56
C SER A 2 -61.73 -14.49 43.47
N ILE A 3 -61.64 -13.23 43.89
CA ILE A 3 -61.89 -11.97 43.19
C ILE A 3 -60.55 -11.21 43.05
N SER A 4 -60.40 -10.52 41.91
CA SER A 4 -59.82 -9.14 41.73
C SER A 4 -58.31 -8.83 41.53
N ARG A 5 -58.13 -7.95 40.50
CA ARG A 5 -57.25 -6.75 40.31
C ARG A 5 -55.80 -6.96 39.79
N LEU A 6 -55.17 -6.09 38.97
CA LEU A 6 -55.50 -4.96 38.07
C LEU A 6 -54.16 -4.39 37.48
N LYS A 7 -54.20 -3.73 36.30
CA LYS A 7 -53.26 -2.70 35.71
C LYS A 7 -51.96 -3.19 35.00
N LEU A 8 -51.41 -2.60 33.93
CA LEU A 8 -51.71 -1.59 32.86
C LEU A 8 -50.50 -1.73 31.88
N LEU A 9 -50.64 -2.00 30.57
CA LEU A 9 -50.75 -1.11 29.39
C LEU A 9 -49.50 -0.29 28.97
N GLY A 10 -49.06 -0.51 27.70
CA GLY A 10 -48.12 0.32 26.95
C GLY A 10 -47.69 -0.31 25.61
N TYR A 11 -48.45 -0.07 24.53
CA TYR A 11 -48.11 -0.39 23.12
C TYR A 11 -48.28 0.90 22.29
N LEU A 12 -47.37 1.18 21.35
CA LEU A 12 -47.55 2.20 20.31
C LEU A 12 -47.13 1.61 18.96
N THR A 13 -48.04 1.61 18.01
CA THR A 13 -47.91 1.16 16.61
C THR A 13 -47.58 2.34 15.69
N ILE A 14 -46.77 2.11 14.64
CA ILE A 14 -46.50 3.08 13.56
C ILE A 14 -47.05 2.49 12.25
N THR A 15 -47.88 3.27 11.56
CA THR A 15 -48.45 2.97 10.23
C THR A 15 -47.76 3.77 9.13
N THR A 16 -47.65 3.15 7.95
CA THR A 16 -47.11 3.63 6.67
C THR A 16 -48.08 4.51 5.86
N THR A 17 -47.55 5.47 5.10
CA THR A 17 -48.18 5.98 3.85
C THR A 17 -47.15 6.54 2.86
N ILE A 18 -47.37 6.22 1.57
CA ILE A 18 -46.65 6.68 0.37
C ILE A 18 -47.35 7.94 -0.19
N LEU A 19 -46.61 8.89 -0.78
CA LEU A 19 -47.19 9.95 -1.62
C LEU A 19 -46.34 10.23 -2.86
N SER A 20 -46.98 10.18 -4.03
CA SER A 20 -46.51 10.57 -5.36
C SER A 20 -46.89 12.04 -5.65
N VAL A 21 -46.11 12.79 -6.44
CA VAL A 21 -46.53 14.09 -7.00
C VAL A 21 -46.29 14.15 -8.51
N ALA A 22 -47.32 14.66 -9.20
CA ALA A 22 -47.54 14.65 -10.63
C ALA A 22 -47.07 15.92 -11.35
N MET A 23 -46.94 15.78 -12.67
CA MET A 23 -46.61 16.78 -13.69
C MET A 23 -47.93 17.37 -14.28
N TRP A 24 -47.98 18.68 -14.59
CA TRP A 24 -49.12 19.29 -15.30
C TRP A 24 -48.65 20.36 -16.30
N MET A 25 -49.29 20.41 -17.48
CA MET A 25 -49.08 21.36 -18.59
C MET A 25 -50.43 21.95 -19.03
N SER A 26 -50.47 23.25 -19.39
CA SER A 26 -51.19 23.89 -20.55
C SER A 26 -51.43 25.42 -20.29
N PRO A 27 -51.90 26.26 -21.26
CA PRO A 27 -51.18 26.78 -22.44
C PRO A 27 -51.30 28.32 -22.63
N GLU A 28 -50.63 28.84 -23.68
CA GLU A 28 -50.80 30.15 -24.37
C GLU A 28 -49.67 31.22 -24.29
N ARG A 29 -49.00 31.36 -25.45
CA ARG A 29 -48.41 32.52 -26.15
C ARG A 29 -47.90 33.75 -25.35
N GLY A 30 -46.60 34.02 -25.50
CA GLY A 30 -46.13 35.37 -25.82
C GLY A 30 -44.85 35.87 -25.13
N LYS A 31 -43.77 35.94 -25.92
CA LYS A 31 -42.58 36.81 -25.79
C LYS A 31 -41.54 36.51 -24.69
N PHE A 32 -40.34 36.23 -25.18
CA PHE A 32 -39.05 36.17 -24.49
C PHE A 32 -38.71 37.47 -23.75
N LEU A 33 -38.21 37.35 -22.53
CA LEU A 33 -37.34 38.32 -21.85
C LEU A 33 -36.18 37.55 -21.20
N PRO A 34 -34.91 37.97 -21.34
CA PRO A 34 -33.79 37.30 -20.69
C PRO A 34 -33.68 37.80 -19.24
N PHE A 35 -33.91 36.92 -18.26
CA PHE A 35 -33.65 37.27 -16.87
C PHE A 35 -32.17 37.06 -16.53
N LYS A 36 -31.48 38.20 -16.38
CA LYS A 36 -30.22 38.36 -15.66
C LYS A 36 -30.35 37.79 -14.25
N GLY A 37 -29.29 37.10 -13.82
CA GLY A 37 -29.21 36.40 -12.54
C GLY A 37 -29.44 37.28 -11.32
N ILE A 38 -29.96 36.64 -10.28
CA ILE A 38 -29.89 37.10 -8.90
C ILE A 38 -29.52 35.86 -8.07
N ASN A 39 -28.24 35.75 -7.72
CA ASN A 39 -27.78 34.91 -6.62
C ASN A 39 -28.27 35.57 -5.33
N GLN A 40 -29.34 35.05 -4.73
CA GLN A 40 -29.60 35.29 -3.30
C GLN A 40 -29.06 34.10 -2.51
N ALA A 41 -28.06 34.42 -1.69
CA ALA A 41 -27.44 33.53 -0.73
C ALA A 41 -28.49 32.99 0.24
N VAL A 42 -28.77 31.69 0.14
CA VAL A 42 -29.29 30.91 1.27
C VAL A 42 -28.07 30.38 2.01
N THR A 43 -27.64 31.11 3.03
CA THR A 43 -26.62 30.69 3.98
C THR A 43 -27.20 29.57 4.86
N GLN A 44 -27.25 28.34 4.33
CA GLN A 44 -27.33 27.18 5.20
C GLN A 44 -25.95 26.96 5.80
N ASN A 45 -25.86 27.20 7.11
CA ASN A 45 -24.77 26.77 7.98
C ASN A 45 -24.53 25.26 7.77
N ARG A 46 -23.63 24.93 6.84
CA ARG A 46 -23.06 23.59 6.72
C ARG A 46 -22.03 23.46 7.84
N PRO A 47 -22.11 22.43 8.70
CA PRO A 47 -21.02 22.16 9.65
C PRO A 47 -19.74 22.01 8.84
N ASN A 48 -18.70 22.76 9.24
CA ASN A 48 -17.37 22.72 8.66
C ASN A 48 -16.99 21.27 8.34
N THR A 49 -16.78 21.01 7.05
CA THR A 49 -16.13 19.83 6.53
C THR A 49 -14.88 19.60 7.38
N GLN A 50 -14.83 18.49 8.11
CA GLN A 50 -13.59 18.03 8.71
C GLN A 50 -12.59 17.93 7.57
N GLN A 51 -11.61 18.83 7.56
CA GLN A 51 -10.31 18.56 6.94
C GLN A 51 -9.97 17.13 7.34
N GLN A 52 -9.75 16.24 6.38
CA GLN A 52 -9.05 14.99 6.67
C GLN A 52 -7.73 15.43 7.31
N GLN A 53 -7.67 15.40 8.64
CA GLN A 53 -6.47 15.73 9.38
C GLN A 53 -5.45 14.70 8.93
N GLN A 54 -4.49 15.16 8.11
CA GLN A 54 -3.28 14.43 7.82
C GLN A 54 -2.75 13.92 9.16
N GLN A 55 -2.68 12.59 9.30
CA GLN A 55 -2.31 11.98 10.58
C GLN A 55 -0.96 12.55 11.01
N ARG A 56 -0.90 13.20 12.16
CA ARG A 56 0.37 13.75 12.66
C ARG A 56 1.27 12.59 13.03
N ARG A 57 2.53 12.65 12.62
CA ARG A 57 3.52 11.60 12.85
C ARG A 57 4.58 12.16 13.75
N ILE A 58 4.64 11.71 15.00
CA ILE A 58 5.59 12.23 15.99
C ILE A 58 6.52 11.10 16.40
N ALA A 59 7.83 11.34 16.39
CA ALA A 59 8.83 10.38 16.85
C ALA A 59 9.70 10.96 17.95
N LEU A 60 9.97 10.16 18.98
CA LEU A 60 11.06 10.37 19.93
C LEU A 60 12.14 9.32 19.66
N VAL A 61 13.34 9.79 19.32
CA VAL A 61 14.50 8.96 18.93
C VAL A 61 15.63 9.25 19.90
N ILE A 62 16.14 8.23 20.58
CA ILE A 62 17.21 8.37 21.57
C ILE A 62 18.34 7.40 21.24
N GLY A 63 19.56 7.91 21.14
CA GLY A 63 20.79 7.12 20.99
C GLY A 63 21.74 7.40 22.15
N ASN A 64 22.06 6.40 22.97
CA ASN A 64 23.01 6.52 24.07
C ASN A 64 24.19 5.58 23.82
N ALA A 65 25.41 6.13 23.76
CA ALA A 65 26.62 5.38 23.46
C ALA A 65 27.76 5.66 24.45
N ASN A 66 27.94 6.91 24.87
CA ASN A 66 29.10 7.34 25.67
C ASN A 66 28.91 7.10 27.17
N TYR A 67 28.66 5.85 27.54
CA TYR A 67 28.63 5.41 28.94
C TYR A 67 30.03 5.43 29.57
N ALA A 68 30.10 5.75 30.86
CA ALA A 68 31.35 5.68 31.62
C ALA A 68 31.93 4.25 31.66
N VAL A 69 31.05 3.25 31.71
CA VAL A 69 31.39 1.82 31.62
C VAL A 69 30.51 1.17 30.55
N GLY A 70 31.12 0.33 29.70
CA GLY A 70 30.39 -0.36 28.64
C GLY A 70 30.02 0.53 27.46
N LYS A 71 30.88 1.47 27.05
CA LYS A 71 30.64 2.34 25.88
C LYS A 71 30.27 1.52 24.64
N LEU A 72 29.24 1.95 23.92
CA LEU A 72 28.75 1.34 22.67
C LEU A 72 29.25 2.11 21.45
N LYS A 73 29.30 1.46 20.29
CA LYS A 73 29.85 2.06 19.06
C LYS A 73 28.79 2.70 18.18
N THR A 74 27.66 2.04 17.96
CA THR A 74 26.68 2.43 16.92
C THR A 74 25.51 3.31 17.36
N PRO A 75 25.06 3.39 18.63
CA PRO A 75 23.78 4.03 18.97
C PRO A 75 23.59 5.48 18.51
N LEU A 76 24.66 6.28 18.47
CA LEU A 76 24.58 7.66 17.97
C LEU A 76 24.30 7.71 16.47
N ASN A 77 25.00 6.90 15.68
CA ASN A 77 24.75 6.79 14.24
C ASN A 77 23.35 6.23 13.98
N ASP A 78 22.95 5.21 14.76
CA ASP A 78 21.64 4.58 14.66
C ASP A 78 20.51 5.59 14.88
N ALA A 79 20.59 6.37 15.97
CA ALA A 79 19.61 7.41 16.27
C ALA A 79 19.61 8.53 15.22
N THR A 80 20.78 9.01 14.79
CA THR A 80 20.89 10.09 13.80
C THR A 80 20.35 9.69 12.42
N ASP A 81 20.69 8.49 11.94
CA ASP A 81 20.25 7.99 10.64
C ASP A 81 18.75 7.63 10.66
N MET A 82 18.26 7.08 11.77
CA MET A 82 16.82 6.84 11.99
C MET A 82 16.04 8.15 12.02
N ALA A 83 16.49 9.14 12.78
CA ALA A 83 15.84 10.46 12.83
C ALA A 83 15.81 11.13 11.46
N THR A 84 16.91 11.06 10.70
CA THR A 84 16.99 11.61 9.35
C THR A 84 15.99 10.92 8.41
N THR A 85 15.89 9.61 8.48
CA THR A 85 14.99 8.82 7.64
C THR A 85 13.53 9.08 8.02
N LEU A 86 13.18 9.09 9.30
CA LEU A 86 11.84 9.39 9.77
C LEU A 86 11.38 10.81 9.39
N LYS A 87 12.28 11.81 9.46
CA LYS A 87 11.99 13.17 8.96
C LYS A 87 11.63 13.17 7.47
N LYS A 88 12.38 12.44 6.64
CA LYS A 88 12.07 12.28 5.21
C LYS A 88 10.72 11.59 4.96
N LEU A 89 10.28 10.74 5.89
CA LEU A 89 9.00 10.03 5.87
C LEU A 89 7.86 10.79 6.56
N GLY A 90 8.05 12.09 6.82
CA GLY A 90 7.02 12.99 7.32
C GLY A 90 6.80 12.95 8.84
N PHE A 91 7.73 12.40 9.62
CA PHE A 91 7.69 12.50 11.07
C PHE A 91 8.27 13.83 11.57
N GLU A 92 7.59 14.42 12.54
CA GLU A 92 8.17 15.41 13.45
C GLU A 92 9.04 14.64 14.47
N VAL A 93 10.36 14.82 14.44
CA VAL A 93 11.30 14.02 15.23
C VAL A 93 11.96 14.83 16.34
N ILE A 94 11.84 14.34 17.58
CA ILE A 94 12.62 14.74 18.75
C ILE A 94 13.81 13.78 18.86
N LEU A 95 15.02 14.25 18.56
CA LEU A 95 16.25 13.46 18.65
C LEU A 95 17.01 13.81 19.93
N LEU A 96 17.45 12.80 20.67
CA LEU A 96 18.43 12.92 21.73
C LEU A 96 19.62 12.00 21.48
N GLU A 97 20.80 12.54 21.73
CA GLU A 97 22.07 11.84 21.71
C GLU A 97 22.72 11.95 23.08
N ASP A 98 23.17 10.82 23.65
CA ASP A 98 23.79 10.74 24.97
C ASP A 98 23.00 11.50 26.03
N ALA A 99 21.75 11.06 26.22
CA ALA A 99 20.81 11.67 27.14
C ALA A 99 20.99 11.18 28.59
N SER A 100 21.06 12.13 29.52
CA SER A 100 20.88 11.89 30.95
C SER A 100 19.44 11.49 31.28
N LYS A 101 19.23 10.91 32.46
CA LYS A 101 17.89 10.53 32.95
C LYS A 101 16.89 11.68 32.87
N ARG A 102 17.30 12.87 33.33
CA ARG A 102 16.47 14.07 33.31
C ARG A 102 16.08 14.46 31.88
N GLN A 103 17.03 14.50 30.96
CA GLN A 103 16.76 14.83 29.55
C GLN A 103 15.82 13.81 28.89
N MET A 104 15.99 12.52 29.18
CA MET A 104 15.09 11.47 28.70
C MET A 104 13.66 11.68 29.24
N GLN A 105 13.51 11.98 30.53
CA GLN A 105 12.21 12.23 31.16
C GLN A 105 11.53 13.49 30.60
N GLU A 106 12.24 14.61 30.56
CA GLU A 106 11.72 15.89 30.02
C GLU A 106 11.31 15.75 28.54
N SER A 107 12.12 15.05 27.73
CA SER A 107 11.82 14.84 26.31
C SER A 107 10.68 13.86 26.09
N PHE A 108 10.56 12.85 26.94
CA PHE A 108 9.42 11.95 26.93
C PHE A 108 8.12 12.67 27.34
N GLU A 109 8.18 13.58 28.31
CA GLU A 109 7.04 14.44 28.65
C GLU A 109 6.65 15.35 27.49
N ASN A 110 7.62 15.96 26.80
CA ASN A 110 7.38 16.76 25.61
C ASN A 110 6.74 15.92 24.49
N PHE A 111 7.33 14.77 24.16
CA PHE A 111 6.78 13.81 23.21
C PHE A 111 5.33 13.44 23.55
N SER A 112 5.08 13.07 24.82
CA SER A 112 3.75 12.66 25.28
C SER A 112 2.69 13.75 25.19
N LYS A 113 3.07 15.03 25.29
CA LYS A 113 2.14 16.16 25.11
C LYS A 113 1.70 16.35 23.66
N GLN A 114 2.46 15.82 22.70
CA GLN A 114 2.17 15.91 21.27
C GLN A 114 1.35 14.71 20.75
N LEU A 115 1.23 13.65 21.56
CA LEU A 115 0.39 12.49 21.26
C LEU A 115 -1.10 12.81 21.48
N GLY A 116 -1.97 12.09 20.78
CA GLY A 116 -3.40 12.37 20.79
C GLY A 116 -4.15 11.69 19.65
N LYS A 117 -5.48 11.90 19.62
CA LYS A 117 -6.34 11.50 18.50
C LYS A 117 -5.76 11.94 17.16
N GLY A 118 -5.74 11.03 16.19
CA GLY A 118 -5.21 11.30 14.85
C GLY A 118 -3.68 11.29 14.74
N THR A 119 -2.96 10.91 15.80
CA THR A 119 -1.48 10.88 15.81
C THR A 119 -0.95 9.45 15.69
N ILE A 120 0.15 9.28 14.98
CA ILE A 120 1.03 8.10 15.03
C ILE A 120 2.21 8.46 15.93
N GLY A 121 2.34 7.76 17.05
CA GLY A 121 3.45 7.94 17.99
C GLY A 121 4.52 6.89 17.78
N LEU A 122 5.77 7.32 17.56
CA LEU A 122 6.93 6.43 17.46
C LEU A 122 7.93 6.69 18.58
N PHE A 123 8.38 5.64 19.24
CA PHE A 123 9.52 5.68 20.15
C PHE A 123 10.63 4.76 19.64
N TYR A 124 11.81 5.31 19.41
CA TYR A 124 13.02 4.57 19.04
C TYR A 124 14.10 4.78 20.09
N TYR A 125 14.71 3.69 20.56
CA TYR A 125 15.83 3.74 21.49
C TYR A 125 16.95 2.80 21.04
N ALA A 126 18.18 3.33 20.95
CA ALA A 126 19.41 2.57 20.82
C ALA A 126 20.32 2.86 22.01
N GLY A 127 20.85 1.81 22.67
CA GLY A 127 21.67 1.96 23.88
C GLY A 127 21.62 0.74 24.80
N HIS A 128 21.96 0.92 26.08
CA HIS A 128 21.85 -0.14 27.08
C HIS A 128 20.44 -0.26 27.64
N GLY A 129 19.94 -1.49 27.71
CA GLY A 129 18.68 -1.83 28.38
C GLY A 129 18.86 -2.98 29.37
N MET A 130 18.18 -2.93 30.51
CA MET A 130 18.25 -3.96 31.54
C MET A 130 16.87 -4.37 32.03
N GLN A 131 16.73 -5.65 32.38
CA GLN A 131 15.56 -6.18 33.05
C GLN A 131 15.87 -6.39 34.54
N VAL A 132 15.04 -5.81 35.41
CA VAL A 132 15.10 -5.99 36.87
C VAL A 132 13.69 -6.32 37.35
N ASN A 133 13.54 -7.40 38.12
CA ASN A 133 12.25 -7.84 38.68
C ASN A 133 11.10 -7.98 37.66
N GLY A 134 11.41 -8.35 36.41
CA GLY A 134 10.41 -8.48 35.34
C GLY A 134 10.08 -7.19 34.59
N GLU A 135 10.69 -6.06 34.98
CA GLU A 135 10.49 -4.77 34.33
C GLU A 135 11.70 -4.34 33.50
N ASN A 136 11.41 -3.61 32.43
CA ASN A 136 12.38 -3.16 31.44
C ASN A 136 12.79 -1.72 31.69
N TYR A 137 14.10 -1.46 31.75
CA TYR A 137 14.71 -0.17 32.03
C TYR A 137 15.66 0.25 30.90
N LEU A 138 15.57 1.51 30.49
CA LEU A 138 16.49 2.16 29.55
C LEU A 138 17.57 2.90 30.35
N ILE A 139 18.84 2.66 30.04
CA ILE A 139 19.95 3.20 30.82
C ILE A 139 20.39 4.56 30.24
N PRO A 140 20.31 5.65 31.03
CA PRO A 140 20.82 6.96 30.63
C PRO A 140 22.34 7.00 30.65
N VAL A 141 22.95 7.92 29.89
CA VAL A 141 24.38 8.24 30.06
C VAL A 141 24.57 9.20 31.23
N ASN A 142 25.83 9.49 31.59
CA ASN A 142 26.20 10.42 32.66
C ASN A 142 25.53 10.07 34.00
N ASN A 143 25.49 8.78 34.31
CA ASN A 143 24.85 8.26 35.50
C ASN A 143 25.88 7.52 36.36
N ASP A 144 26.66 8.28 37.11
CA ASP A 144 27.64 7.75 38.06
C ASP A 144 26.97 7.07 39.28
N SER A 145 25.65 7.20 39.40
CA SER A 145 24.84 6.66 40.49
C SER A 145 24.57 5.15 40.36
N ILE A 146 24.49 4.63 39.13
CA ILE A 146 24.22 3.19 38.90
C ILE A 146 25.48 2.38 39.19
N LYS A 147 25.59 1.87 40.42
CA LYS A 147 26.72 1.09 40.94
C LYS A 147 26.31 -0.28 41.48
N ALA A 148 25.03 -0.63 41.42
CA ALA A 148 24.48 -1.95 41.65
C ALA A 148 23.13 -2.13 40.93
N GLU A 149 22.64 -3.38 40.83
CA GLU A 149 21.31 -3.69 40.27
C GLU A 149 20.17 -2.96 41.00
N ALA A 150 20.32 -2.74 42.31
CA ALA A 150 19.35 -2.02 43.14
C ALA A 150 19.19 -0.54 42.74
N ASP A 151 20.20 0.07 42.12
CA ASP A 151 20.15 1.48 41.71
C ASP A 151 19.34 1.66 40.41
N ILE A 152 19.16 0.59 39.61
CA ILE A 152 18.48 0.66 38.31
C ILE A 152 17.04 1.15 38.45
N GLU A 153 16.31 0.65 39.45
CA GLU A 153 14.91 1.04 39.70
C GLU A 153 14.79 2.54 40.01
N TYR A 154 15.81 3.10 40.67
CA TYR A 154 15.84 4.51 41.04
C TYR A 154 16.38 5.39 39.94
N ASP A 155 17.40 4.96 39.18
CA ASP A 155 18.23 5.82 38.35
C ASP A 155 18.13 5.57 36.84
N ALA A 156 17.44 4.52 36.40
CA ALA A 156 17.10 4.29 35.00
C ALA A 156 15.69 4.78 34.64
N VAL A 157 15.31 4.65 33.35
CA VAL A 157 13.98 5.04 32.85
C VAL A 157 13.15 3.78 32.58
N PRO A 158 12.04 3.54 33.29
CA PRO A 158 11.21 2.35 33.07
C PRO A 158 10.43 2.45 31.75
N LEU A 159 10.65 1.48 30.86
CA LEU A 159 9.96 1.34 29.57
C LEU A 159 8.44 1.20 29.76
N GLY A 160 8.00 0.56 30.84
CA GLY A 160 6.57 0.41 31.17
C GLY A 160 5.82 1.74 31.23
N LYS A 161 6.46 2.79 31.78
CA LYS A 161 5.86 4.15 31.83
C LYS A 161 5.70 4.75 30.44
N ILE A 162 6.67 4.50 29.54
CA ILE A 162 6.63 4.94 28.14
C ILE A 162 5.45 4.30 27.43
N LEU A 163 5.37 2.97 27.50
CA LEU A 163 4.31 2.17 26.88
C LEU A 163 2.92 2.55 27.39
N GLN A 164 2.77 2.71 28.71
CA GLN A 164 1.50 3.08 29.31
C GLN A 164 1.02 4.45 28.82
N ARG A 165 1.92 5.43 28.75
CA ARG A 165 1.56 6.79 28.31
C ARG A 165 1.17 6.83 26.83
N MET A 166 1.93 6.15 25.97
CA MET A 166 1.61 6.03 24.54
C MET A 166 0.25 5.35 24.34
N LYS A 167 -0.01 4.26 25.08
CA LYS A 167 -1.31 3.57 25.08
C LYS A 167 -2.46 4.47 25.52
N SER A 168 -2.26 5.29 26.54
CA SER A 168 -3.29 6.20 27.08
C SER A 168 -3.53 7.45 26.22
N ALA A 169 -2.72 7.71 25.18
CA ALA A 169 -2.81 8.92 24.38
C ALA A 169 -3.86 8.87 23.25
N ASP A 170 -4.56 7.74 23.04
CA ASP A 170 -5.57 7.57 21.98
C ASP A 170 -5.02 7.84 20.56
N ASN A 171 -3.75 7.45 20.35
CA ASN A 171 -3.09 7.48 19.04
C ASN A 171 -3.75 6.50 18.06
N VAL A 172 -3.62 6.79 16.76
CA VAL A 172 -3.98 5.87 15.68
C VAL A 172 -3.13 4.59 15.74
N ALA A 173 -1.82 4.76 15.98
CA ALA A 173 -0.87 3.68 16.16
C ALA A 173 0.25 4.09 17.13
N ASN A 174 0.72 3.14 17.93
CA ASN A 174 1.90 3.26 18.77
C ASN A 174 2.98 2.32 18.24
N ILE A 175 4.12 2.87 17.81
CA ILE A 175 5.25 2.10 17.29
C ILE A 175 6.42 2.25 18.26
N VAL A 176 6.96 1.15 18.76
CA VAL A 176 8.07 1.14 19.71
C VAL A 176 9.17 0.24 19.15
N ILE A 177 10.37 0.79 18.96
CA ILE A 177 11.51 0.09 18.37
C ILE A 177 12.69 0.20 19.33
N LEU A 178 13.20 -0.96 19.76
CA LEU A 178 14.25 -1.05 20.77
C LEU A 178 15.46 -1.78 20.18
N ASP A 179 16.47 -1.01 19.79
CA ASP A 179 17.81 -1.48 19.43
C ASP A 179 18.74 -1.41 20.63
N ALA A 180 18.32 -2.05 21.72
CA ALA A 180 19.04 -2.03 22.97
C ALA A 180 19.88 -3.30 23.14
N CYS A 181 21.17 -3.12 23.44
CA CYS A 181 22.02 -4.20 23.93
C CYS A 181 21.50 -4.63 25.30
N ARG A 182 21.45 -5.95 25.50
CA ARG A 182 20.87 -6.64 26.64
C ARG A 182 21.93 -7.28 27.54
N ASP A 183 23.19 -6.91 27.35
CA ASP A 183 24.29 -7.29 28.22
C ASP A 183 24.43 -6.31 29.37
N ASN A 184 24.80 -6.81 30.56
CA ASN A 184 25.05 -5.99 31.74
C ASN A 184 26.36 -5.19 31.53
N PRO A 185 26.31 -3.86 31.35
CA PRO A 185 27.52 -3.08 31.13
C PRO A 185 28.40 -2.96 32.39
N PHE A 186 27.90 -3.37 33.56
CA PHE A 186 28.54 -3.15 34.86
C PHE A 186 29.38 -4.32 35.41
N GLY A 187 29.73 -5.32 34.58
CA GLY A 187 30.64 -6.41 34.98
C GLY A 187 30.02 -7.44 35.94
N ASN A 188 30.76 -7.84 36.98
CA ASN A 188 30.55 -9.01 37.88
C ASN A 188 29.20 -9.12 38.61
N TRP A 189 28.22 -8.26 38.34
CA TRP A 189 26.87 -8.45 38.88
C TRP A 189 26.19 -9.56 38.09
N LYS A 190 25.79 -10.61 38.79
CA LYS A 190 24.81 -11.56 38.26
C LYS A 190 23.49 -10.82 38.14
N ALA A 191 23.31 -10.10 37.03
CA ALA A 191 21.98 -9.61 36.65
C ALA A 191 21.04 -10.82 36.70
N SER A 192 19.98 -10.71 37.50
CA SER A 192 18.99 -11.76 37.69
C SER A 192 18.39 -12.26 36.35
N SER A 193 18.43 -11.42 35.32
CA SER A 193 18.11 -11.74 33.93
C SER A 193 18.94 -10.88 32.95
N ARG A 194 19.57 -11.49 31.94
CA ARG A 194 20.11 -10.76 30.77
C ARG A 194 18.96 -10.55 29.79
N GLY A 195 18.75 -9.35 29.28
CA GLY A 195 17.59 -9.10 28.41
C GLY A 195 16.70 -7.94 28.81
N LEU A 196 15.75 -7.63 27.92
CA LEU A 196 14.44 -7.09 28.28
C LEU A 196 13.43 -8.24 28.41
N ALA A 197 12.54 -8.14 29.40
CA ALA A 197 11.37 -9.00 29.59
C ALA A 197 10.46 -8.98 28.36
N ASP A 198 9.67 -10.04 28.19
CA ASP A 198 8.56 -10.03 27.23
C ASP A 198 7.56 -8.92 27.61
N VAL A 199 7.10 -8.20 26.60
CA VAL A 199 6.14 -7.11 26.75
C VAL A 199 4.96 -7.42 25.85
N GLN A 200 3.80 -7.67 26.45
CA GLN A 200 2.57 -7.82 25.67
C GLN A 200 2.17 -6.48 25.04
N SER A 201 1.99 -6.47 23.72
CA SER A 201 1.47 -5.31 23.02
C SER A 201 0.04 -5.00 23.50
N GLY A 202 -0.17 -3.84 24.13
CA GLY A 202 -1.52 -3.33 24.38
C GLY A 202 -2.17 -2.89 23.07
N THR A 203 -3.50 -2.98 22.96
CA THR A 203 -4.26 -2.68 21.73
C THR A 203 -3.77 -1.45 20.98
N GLY A 204 -3.53 -1.58 19.67
CA GLY A 204 -3.03 -0.49 18.83
C GLY A 204 -1.53 -0.22 18.96
N THR A 205 -0.76 -1.17 19.51
CA THR A 205 0.70 -1.03 19.70
C THR A 205 1.45 -2.10 18.94
N LEU A 206 2.54 -1.69 18.30
CA LEU A 206 3.60 -2.53 17.77
C LEU A 206 4.88 -2.29 18.57
N ILE A 207 5.52 -3.36 18.99
CA ILE A 207 6.83 -3.33 19.67
C ILE A 207 7.78 -4.23 18.88
N ALA A 208 8.92 -3.68 18.48
CA ALA A 208 10.00 -4.39 17.79
C ALA A 208 11.29 -4.32 18.61
N PHE A 209 11.97 -5.46 18.71
CA PHE A 209 13.23 -5.63 19.42
C PHE A 209 14.30 -6.14 18.46
N ALA A 210 15.52 -5.62 18.59
CA ALA A 210 16.67 -6.06 17.78
C ALA A 210 17.06 -7.53 17.98
N THR A 211 16.65 -8.15 19.10
CA THR A 211 16.91 -9.56 19.42
C THR A 211 15.79 -10.14 20.30
N ALA A 212 15.71 -11.46 20.38
CA ALA A 212 14.71 -12.18 21.15
C ALA A 212 14.83 -11.95 22.68
N PRO A 213 13.73 -12.14 23.45
CA PRO A 213 13.76 -12.17 24.91
C PRO A 213 14.92 -13.02 25.46
N GLY A 214 15.69 -12.50 26.43
CA GLY A 214 16.81 -13.23 27.03
C GLY A 214 18.11 -13.35 26.21
N LYS A 215 18.21 -12.75 25.01
CA LYS A 215 19.38 -12.80 24.12
C LYS A 215 20.02 -11.43 23.92
N VAL A 216 21.23 -11.38 23.36
CA VAL A 216 22.02 -10.15 23.12
C VAL A 216 22.01 -9.81 21.61
N SER A 217 22.16 -8.54 21.26
CA SER A 217 22.34 -8.05 19.89
C SER A 217 23.80 -7.70 19.61
N ILE A 218 24.21 -7.76 18.35
CA ILE A 218 25.56 -7.38 17.92
C ILE A 218 25.64 -5.84 17.86
N ASP A 219 26.40 -5.22 18.76
CA ASP A 219 26.91 -3.85 18.58
C ASP A 219 27.90 -3.91 17.41
N GLY A 220 27.63 -3.16 16.33
CA GLY A 220 28.20 -3.40 15.00
C GLY A 220 29.72 -3.61 14.92
N SER A 221 30.19 -4.18 13.81
CA SER A 221 31.63 -4.33 13.58
C SER A 221 32.32 -2.97 13.35
N ASP A 222 33.66 -2.91 13.47
CA ASP A 222 34.45 -1.70 13.14
C ASP A 222 34.28 -1.22 11.68
N ARG A 223 33.60 -2.01 10.84
CA ARG A 223 33.32 -1.72 9.43
C ARG A 223 31.88 -1.24 9.20
N SER A 224 31.01 -1.31 10.20
CA SER A 224 29.61 -0.91 10.09
C SER A 224 29.37 0.45 10.72
N ARG A 225 28.66 1.32 10.00
CA ARG A 225 28.19 2.61 10.53
C ARG A 225 27.12 2.44 11.61
N ASN A 226 26.24 1.45 11.43
CA ASN A 226 25.04 1.23 12.23
C ASN A 226 25.05 -0.15 12.91
N GLY A 227 24.24 -0.32 13.95
CA GLY A 227 23.90 -1.62 14.52
C GLY A 227 23.19 -2.48 13.46
N LEU A 228 23.39 -3.80 13.51
CA LEU A 228 22.92 -4.69 12.44
C LEU A 228 21.39 -4.67 12.27
N PHE A 229 20.65 -4.54 13.37
CA PHE A 229 19.20 -4.42 13.29
C PHE A 229 18.79 -3.09 12.65
N THR A 230 19.39 -1.98 13.08
CA THR A 230 19.10 -0.66 12.53
C THR A 230 19.51 -0.51 11.07
N SER A 231 20.62 -1.11 10.62
CA SER A 231 21.02 -1.07 9.20
C SER A 231 19.94 -1.70 8.30
N TYR A 232 19.42 -2.86 8.68
CA TYR A 232 18.34 -3.52 7.94
C TYR A 232 16.99 -2.82 8.11
N LEU A 233 16.72 -2.24 9.27
CA LEU A 233 15.54 -1.41 9.45
C LEU A 233 15.56 -0.20 8.50
N LEU A 234 16.68 0.52 8.42
CA LEU A 234 16.89 1.65 7.50
C LEU A 234 16.77 1.24 6.03
N LYS A 235 17.23 0.03 5.66
CA LYS A 235 17.06 -0.54 4.31
C LYS A 235 15.59 -0.66 3.93
N TYR A 236 14.71 -1.08 4.84
CA TYR A 236 13.32 -1.39 4.52
C TYR A 236 12.31 -0.29 4.89
N ILE A 237 12.61 0.59 5.85
CA ILE A 237 11.66 1.60 6.37
C ILE A 237 11.19 2.60 5.30
N ALA A 238 12.04 2.86 4.30
CA ALA A 238 11.71 3.72 3.17
C ALA A 238 11.01 2.98 2.02
N THR A 239 10.81 1.65 2.13
CA THR A 239 10.10 0.88 1.10
C THR A 239 8.66 1.37 1.02
N PRO A 240 8.21 1.87 -0.14
CA PRO A 240 6.84 2.35 -0.28
C PRO A 240 5.81 1.26 0.01
N ASN A 241 4.77 1.61 0.77
CA ASN A 241 3.60 0.79 1.07
C ASN A 241 3.88 -0.62 1.63
N ILE A 242 5.07 -0.86 2.18
CA ILE A 242 5.30 -2.09 2.92
C ILE A 242 4.57 -1.98 4.25
N ASP A 243 3.69 -2.94 4.53
CA ASP A 243 3.13 -3.11 5.87
C ASP A 243 4.27 -3.38 6.88
N VAL A 244 4.19 -2.77 8.05
CA VAL A 244 5.22 -2.81 9.08
C VAL A 244 5.51 -4.23 9.58
N ASP A 245 4.51 -5.11 9.67
CA ASP A 245 4.72 -6.51 10.08
C ASP A 245 5.43 -7.29 8.97
N VAL A 246 5.17 -6.99 7.69
CA VAL A 246 5.94 -7.53 6.56
C VAL A 246 7.37 -6.98 6.54
N MET A 247 7.54 -5.69 6.78
CA MET A 247 8.84 -5.02 6.85
C MET A 247 9.72 -5.65 7.93
N LEU A 248 9.19 -5.80 9.15
CA LEU A 248 9.92 -6.39 10.28
C LEU A 248 10.23 -7.87 10.06
N ARG A 249 9.40 -8.60 9.30
CA ARG A 249 9.74 -9.97 8.88
C ARG A 249 10.97 -9.99 7.97
N ARG A 250 11.06 -9.10 6.97
CA ARG A 250 12.24 -8.99 6.10
C ARG A 250 13.49 -8.58 6.87
N VAL A 251 13.35 -7.64 7.81
CA VAL A 251 14.45 -7.26 8.72
C VAL A 251 14.92 -8.49 9.50
N ARG A 252 14.00 -9.27 10.07
CA ARG A 252 14.35 -10.51 10.79
C ARG A 252 15.09 -11.50 9.89
N ASP A 253 14.57 -11.78 8.70
CA ASP A 253 15.14 -12.77 7.79
C ASP A 253 16.59 -12.39 7.43
N ASP A 254 16.83 -11.12 7.10
CA ASP A 254 18.16 -10.61 6.78
C ASP A 254 19.13 -10.67 7.97
N VAL A 255 18.70 -10.26 9.18
CA VAL A 255 19.53 -10.33 10.40
C VAL A 255 19.85 -11.79 10.77
N VAL A 256 18.87 -12.69 10.68
CA VAL A 256 19.06 -14.11 10.97
C VAL A 256 20.06 -14.73 10.01
N ASN A 257 19.94 -14.41 8.72
CA ASN A 257 20.85 -14.91 7.69
C ASN A 257 22.27 -14.38 7.88
N GLU A 258 22.46 -13.07 8.10
CA GLU A 258 23.81 -12.50 8.28
C GLU A 258 24.49 -13.00 9.56
N THR A 259 23.72 -13.24 10.62
CA THR A 259 24.26 -13.68 11.91
C THR A 259 24.30 -15.19 12.11
N ASN A 260 23.90 -15.98 11.11
CA ASN A 260 23.75 -17.44 11.22
C ASN A 260 22.91 -17.84 12.45
N ASN A 261 21.74 -17.21 12.62
CA ASN A 261 20.81 -17.37 13.75
C ASN A 261 21.31 -16.86 15.12
N TYR A 262 22.46 -16.18 15.21
CA TYR A 262 22.94 -15.65 16.49
C TYR A 262 22.03 -14.52 17.02
N GLN A 263 21.56 -13.64 16.14
CA GLN A 263 20.62 -12.57 16.47
C GLN A 263 19.29 -12.81 15.76
N VAL A 264 18.19 -12.78 16.51
CA VAL A 264 16.85 -13.01 15.98
C VAL A 264 15.94 -11.85 16.40
N PRO A 265 15.69 -10.86 15.53
CA PRO A 265 14.77 -9.78 15.84
C PRO A 265 13.37 -10.30 16.18
N TRP A 266 12.72 -9.70 17.17
CA TRP A 266 11.41 -10.11 17.65
C TRP A 266 10.42 -8.96 17.60
N ASN A 267 9.16 -9.22 17.26
CA ASN A 267 8.12 -8.19 17.30
C ASN A 267 6.81 -8.73 17.86
N SER A 268 6.03 -7.84 18.46
CA SER A 268 4.67 -8.08 18.95
C SER A 268 3.79 -6.95 18.42
N SER A 269 2.68 -7.28 17.75
CA SER A 269 1.81 -6.32 17.07
C SER A 269 0.35 -6.57 17.45
N SER A 270 -0.34 -5.48 17.77
CA SER A 270 -1.79 -5.43 17.99
C SER A 270 -2.42 -4.22 17.26
N LEU A 271 -1.76 -3.77 16.19
CA LEU A 271 -2.24 -2.70 15.34
C LEU A 271 -3.62 -3.07 14.79
N ARG A 272 -4.53 -2.11 14.76
CA ARG A 272 -5.91 -2.31 14.26
C ARG A 272 -6.03 -2.17 12.75
N GLN A 273 -5.01 -1.58 12.13
CA GLN A 273 -4.93 -1.24 10.72
C GLN A 273 -3.49 -1.50 10.28
N GLU A 274 -3.31 -1.79 8.98
CA GLU A 274 -1.99 -1.85 8.38
C GLU A 274 -1.29 -0.49 8.52
N PHE A 275 0.01 -0.51 8.81
CA PHE A 275 0.80 0.70 8.97
C PHE A 275 2.01 0.63 8.07
N SER A 276 2.20 1.66 7.24
CA SER A 276 3.42 1.85 6.45
C SER A 276 4.14 3.13 6.87
N PHE A 277 5.46 3.02 7.04
CA PHE A 277 6.34 4.15 7.31
C PHE A 277 6.40 5.11 6.13
N ASN A 278 6.45 4.57 4.92
CA ASN A 278 6.39 5.32 3.67
C ASN A 278 5.06 5.01 2.95
N PRO A 279 3.91 5.52 3.45
CA PRO A 279 2.67 5.38 2.71
C PRO A 279 2.81 6.18 1.42
N PHE A 280 2.30 5.66 0.31
CA PHE A 280 2.26 6.44 -0.93
C PHE A 280 1.44 7.71 -0.71
N ASN A 281 2.01 8.87 -1.06
CA ASN A 281 1.26 10.10 -1.20
C ASN A 281 0.59 10.08 -2.59
N TRP A 282 -0.72 10.25 -2.65
CA TRP A 282 -1.56 10.01 -3.85
C TRP A 282 -1.40 11.08 -4.96
N GLU A 283 -0.30 11.84 -4.98
CA GLU A 283 -0.06 12.79 -6.04
C GLU A 283 0.58 12.09 -7.25
N GLN A 284 -0.30 11.72 -8.19
CA GLN A 284 -0.08 11.52 -9.63
C GLN A 284 1.22 10.78 -10.02
N GLY A 285 1.17 9.45 -9.97
CA GLY A 285 2.12 8.64 -10.74
C GLY A 285 1.96 8.97 -12.22
N ASN A 286 3.07 9.27 -12.90
CA ASN A 286 3.14 9.27 -14.36
C ASN A 286 3.86 7.99 -14.80
N GLY A 287 3.55 7.47 -15.98
CA GLY A 287 4.28 6.35 -16.57
C GLY A 287 3.38 5.25 -17.09
N GLN A 288 3.96 4.07 -17.29
CA GLN A 288 3.32 2.97 -18.00
C GLN A 288 3.42 1.65 -17.23
N VAL A 289 2.35 0.87 -17.26
CA VAL A 289 2.36 -0.54 -16.84
C VAL A 289 1.93 -1.40 -18.00
N ILE A 290 2.72 -2.41 -18.33
CA ILE A 290 2.35 -3.44 -19.31
C ILE A 290 2.18 -4.76 -18.55
N ILE A 291 1.01 -5.36 -18.65
CA ILE A 291 0.58 -6.54 -17.93
C ILE A 291 0.32 -7.65 -18.96
N TYR A 292 0.94 -8.80 -18.74
CA TYR A 292 0.80 -9.98 -19.55
C TYR A 292 0.14 -11.10 -18.74
N SER A 293 -0.83 -11.78 -19.33
CA SER A 293 -1.53 -12.90 -18.68
C SER A 293 -0.63 -14.09 -18.35
N THR A 294 0.54 -14.20 -18.98
CA THR A 294 1.56 -15.23 -18.71
C THR A 294 2.99 -14.73 -18.98
N ALA A 295 3.99 -15.51 -18.59
CA ALA A 295 5.41 -15.19 -18.77
C ALA A 295 5.84 -15.25 -20.24
N LEU A 296 6.97 -14.61 -20.57
CA LEU A 296 7.59 -14.71 -21.90
C LEU A 296 7.87 -16.17 -22.29
N GLY A 297 7.49 -16.56 -23.50
CA GLY A 297 7.65 -17.92 -24.01
C GLY A 297 6.62 -18.94 -23.52
N SER A 298 5.69 -18.56 -22.64
CA SER A 298 4.60 -19.42 -22.17
C SER A 298 3.29 -19.11 -22.87
N VAL A 299 2.41 -20.11 -22.93
CA VAL A 299 1.04 -19.99 -23.45
C VAL A 299 0.09 -19.65 -22.28
N ALA A 300 -0.83 -18.72 -22.50
CA ALA A 300 -1.89 -18.43 -21.55
C ALA A 300 -3.05 -19.41 -21.74
N SER A 301 -3.61 -19.94 -20.66
CA SER A 301 -4.75 -20.85 -20.74
C SER A 301 -6.03 -20.05 -20.96
N ASP A 302 -6.88 -20.50 -21.88
CA ASP A 302 -8.23 -19.96 -22.05
C ASP A 302 -9.17 -20.38 -20.89
N GLY A 303 -8.76 -21.37 -20.08
CA GLY A 303 -9.56 -21.90 -18.97
C GLY A 303 -10.75 -22.77 -19.41
N LYS A 304 -11.51 -23.27 -18.43
CA LYS A 304 -12.76 -24.03 -18.66
C LYS A 304 -14.02 -23.26 -18.27
N GLY A 305 -13.83 -22.09 -17.66
CA GLY A 305 -14.91 -21.23 -17.18
C GLY A 305 -15.41 -20.27 -18.26
N ARG A 306 -16.24 -19.32 -17.83
CA ARG A 306 -16.71 -18.20 -18.67
C ARG A 306 -15.56 -17.30 -19.12
N ASN A 307 -14.59 -17.09 -18.24
CA ASN A 307 -13.45 -16.20 -18.43
C ASN A 307 -12.14 -16.98 -18.37
N SER A 308 -11.09 -16.43 -18.98
CA SER A 308 -9.72 -16.95 -18.79
C SER A 308 -9.33 -16.90 -17.30
N PRO A 309 -8.42 -17.78 -16.82
CA PRO A 309 -7.94 -17.72 -15.43
C PRO A 309 -7.37 -16.34 -15.09
N PHE A 310 -6.72 -15.66 -16.04
CA PHE A 310 -6.20 -14.32 -15.82
C PHE A 310 -7.32 -13.29 -15.68
N ALA A 311 -8.25 -13.22 -16.62
CA ALA A 311 -9.37 -12.27 -16.59
C ALA A 311 -10.25 -12.48 -15.34
N SER A 312 -10.59 -13.73 -15.01
CA SER A 312 -11.35 -14.09 -13.80
C SER A 312 -10.69 -13.57 -12.53
N ASN A 313 -9.38 -13.79 -12.37
CA ASN A 313 -8.65 -13.31 -11.20
C ASN A 313 -8.42 -11.80 -11.23
N LEU A 314 -8.22 -11.17 -12.40
CA LEU A 314 -8.14 -9.73 -12.52
C LEU A 314 -9.46 -9.08 -12.07
N LEU A 315 -10.61 -9.56 -12.55
CA LEU A 315 -11.94 -9.07 -12.16
C LEU A 315 -12.18 -9.14 -10.64
N LYS A 316 -11.65 -10.17 -9.98
CA LYS A 316 -11.74 -10.33 -8.53
C LYS A 316 -10.99 -9.24 -7.75
N TYR A 317 -9.84 -8.77 -8.26
CA TYR A 317 -8.95 -7.87 -7.55
C TYR A 317 -8.93 -6.43 -8.09
N ILE A 318 -9.38 -6.18 -9.32
CA ILE A 318 -9.33 -4.85 -9.95
C ILE A 318 -10.16 -3.78 -9.21
N LYS A 319 -11.16 -4.21 -8.42
CA LYS A 319 -11.98 -3.32 -7.59
C LYS A 319 -11.43 -3.11 -6.18
N VAL A 320 -10.34 -3.80 -5.82
CA VAL A 320 -9.70 -3.61 -4.52
C VAL A 320 -9.03 -2.23 -4.53
N PRO A 321 -9.27 -1.37 -3.53
CA PRO A 321 -8.74 -0.01 -3.46
C PRO A 321 -7.27 0.01 -3.03
N GLU A 322 -6.45 -0.79 -3.71
CA GLU A 322 -5.02 -0.96 -3.48
C GLU A 322 -4.23 -0.57 -4.72
N ASP A 323 -2.91 -0.45 -4.55
CA ASP A 323 -1.99 -0.21 -5.66
C ASP A 323 -2.02 -1.34 -6.70
N ILE A 324 -1.86 -0.98 -7.97
CA ILE A 324 -1.92 -1.90 -9.10
C ILE A 324 -0.88 -3.01 -8.96
N GLU A 325 0.32 -2.75 -8.46
CA GLU A 325 1.33 -3.80 -8.29
C GLU A 325 0.96 -4.77 -7.16
N PHE A 326 0.29 -4.29 -6.11
CA PHE A 326 -0.31 -5.16 -5.10
C PHE A 326 -1.41 -6.03 -5.70
N VAL A 327 -2.33 -5.43 -6.46
CA VAL A 327 -3.41 -6.13 -7.16
C VAL A 327 -2.82 -7.20 -8.09
N LEU A 328 -1.81 -6.86 -8.89
CA LEU A 328 -1.16 -7.77 -9.84
C LEU A 328 -0.44 -8.92 -9.15
N ARG A 329 0.16 -8.70 -7.97
CA ARG A 329 0.72 -9.78 -7.16
C ARG A 329 -0.38 -10.74 -6.68
N LYS A 330 -1.54 -10.23 -6.27
CA LYS A 330 -2.69 -11.08 -5.87
C LYS A 330 -3.31 -11.83 -7.04
N VAL A 331 -3.38 -11.20 -8.22
CA VAL A 331 -3.76 -11.87 -9.47
C VAL A 331 -2.77 -12.99 -9.77
N ARG A 332 -1.45 -12.73 -9.76
CA ARG A 332 -0.42 -13.75 -9.99
C ARG A 332 -0.55 -14.91 -9.00
N GLU A 333 -0.61 -14.64 -7.69
CA GLU A 333 -0.77 -15.67 -6.65
C GLU A 333 -1.97 -16.58 -6.94
N SER A 334 -3.09 -16.01 -7.39
CA SER A 334 -4.32 -16.76 -7.64
C SER A 334 -4.30 -17.53 -8.96
N VAL A 335 -3.79 -16.94 -10.03
CA VAL A 335 -3.63 -17.60 -11.35
C VAL A 335 -2.65 -18.77 -11.26
N VAL A 336 -1.52 -18.59 -10.59
CA VAL A 336 -0.52 -19.66 -10.39
C VAL A 336 -1.15 -20.83 -9.64
N LYS A 337 -1.94 -20.55 -8.60
CA LYS A 337 -2.64 -21.58 -7.84
C LYS A 337 -3.71 -22.29 -8.67
N GLU A 338 -4.55 -21.55 -9.39
CA GLU A 338 -5.65 -22.10 -10.20
C GLU A 338 -5.14 -22.95 -11.37
N THR A 339 -4.02 -22.55 -11.96
CA THR A 339 -3.44 -23.22 -13.13
C THR A 339 -2.37 -24.25 -12.77
N ASN A 340 -2.17 -24.55 -11.47
CA ASN A 340 -1.11 -25.45 -11.00
C ASN A 340 0.29 -25.09 -11.54
N ASN A 341 0.64 -23.81 -11.49
CA ASN A 341 1.87 -23.20 -12.01
C ASN A 341 2.02 -23.18 -13.55
N TYR A 342 1.00 -23.60 -14.31
CA TYR A 342 1.05 -23.54 -15.78
C TYR A 342 1.11 -22.10 -16.29
N GLN A 343 0.39 -21.18 -15.65
CA GLN A 343 0.33 -19.78 -16.04
C GLN A 343 0.86 -18.87 -14.93
N VAL A 344 1.78 -17.98 -15.29
CA VAL A 344 2.41 -17.03 -14.35
C VAL A 344 2.30 -15.62 -14.93
N PRO A 345 1.33 -14.80 -14.50
CA PRO A 345 1.20 -13.42 -14.97
C PRO A 345 2.48 -12.61 -14.74
N TRP A 346 2.86 -11.80 -15.72
CA TRP A 346 4.07 -10.99 -15.71
C TRP A 346 3.73 -9.52 -16.00
N TRP A 347 4.49 -8.57 -15.46
CA TRP A 347 4.32 -7.16 -15.80
C TRP A 347 5.65 -6.41 -15.79
N SER A 348 5.68 -5.29 -16.50
CA SER A 348 6.72 -4.26 -16.42
C SER A 348 6.08 -2.93 -16.08
N SER A 349 6.73 -2.14 -15.24
CA SER A 349 6.21 -0.88 -14.72
C SER A 349 7.29 0.19 -14.79
N SER A 350 6.92 1.38 -15.26
CA SER A 350 7.71 2.61 -15.20
C SER A 350 7.01 3.70 -14.38
N LEU A 351 5.99 3.32 -13.62
CA LEU A 351 5.22 4.27 -12.82
C LEU A 351 6.11 4.99 -11.82
N SER A 352 6.06 6.32 -11.85
CA SER A 352 6.74 7.17 -10.87
C SER A 352 5.98 7.25 -9.53
N GLY A 353 4.76 6.72 -9.48
CA GLY A 353 3.90 6.69 -8.29
C GLY A 353 2.84 5.60 -8.37
N GLY A 354 2.17 5.30 -7.24
CA GLY A 354 1.15 4.25 -7.20
C GLY A 354 -0.10 4.59 -8.03
N PHE A 355 -0.80 3.56 -8.48
CA PHE A 355 -2.07 3.70 -9.21
C PHE A 355 -3.08 2.69 -8.67
N SER A 356 -4.31 3.13 -8.39
CA SER A 356 -5.43 2.22 -8.10
C SER A 356 -6.53 2.38 -9.13
N PHE A 357 -7.05 1.25 -9.60
CA PHE A 357 -8.25 1.23 -10.43
C PHE A 357 -9.47 1.77 -9.68
N ASN A 358 -9.58 1.51 -8.36
CA ASN A 358 -10.66 1.98 -7.49
C ASN A 358 -10.21 3.17 -6.64
N SER A 359 -10.14 4.35 -7.27
CA SER A 359 -9.76 5.62 -6.62
C SER A 359 -10.96 6.58 -6.54
N LEU A 360 -12.13 6.09 -6.13
CA LEU A 360 -13.31 6.95 -5.95
C LEU A 360 -13.04 7.96 -4.83
N ASN A 361 -12.73 9.20 -5.20
CA ASN A 361 -12.51 10.30 -4.27
C ASN A 361 -13.80 10.62 -3.49
N SER A 362 -13.67 10.72 -2.17
CA SER A 362 -14.75 11.08 -1.23
C SER A 362 -15.17 12.56 -1.30
N SER A 363 -14.68 13.32 -2.28
CA SER A 363 -14.72 14.79 -2.33
C SER A 363 -15.52 15.39 -3.49
N GLY A 364 -16.05 14.58 -4.42
CA GLY A 364 -16.94 15.06 -5.49
C GLY A 364 -16.33 16.08 -6.49
N ILE A 365 -15.02 16.06 -6.69
CA ILE A 365 -14.33 16.85 -7.73
C ILE A 365 -13.89 15.91 -8.85
N GLU A 366 -14.04 16.38 -10.10
CA GLU A 366 -13.92 15.64 -11.36
C GLU A 366 -12.92 14.47 -11.33
N THR A 367 -13.45 13.29 -11.64
CA THR A 367 -12.68 12.09 -11.96
C THR A 367 -11.67 12.46 -13.04
N HIS A 368 -10.39 12.11 -12.84
CA HIS A 368 -9.36 12.29 -13.87
C HIS A 368 -9.89 11.72 -15.20
N ASP A 369 -9.58 12.36 -16.32
CA ASP A 369 -10.00 11.86 -17.64
C ASP A 369 -9.55 10.42 -17.81
N ARG A 370 -10.51 9.49 -17.72
CA ARG A 370 -10.29 8.05 -17.57
C ARG A 370 -10.89 7.37 -18.78
N LYS A 371 -10.04 6.99 -19.72
CA LYS A 371 -10.45 6.33 -20.96
C LYS A 371 -9.97 4.90 -20.97
N ALA A 372 -10.81 3.99 -21.47
CA ALA A 372 -10.38 2.64 -21.76
C ALA A 372 -10.77 2.21 -23.18
N LEU A 373 -9.86 1.56 -23.89
CA LEU A 373 -10.15 0.79 -25.09
C LEU A 373 -10.03 -0.70 -24.75
N VAL A 374 -11.12 -1.43 -24.94
CA VAL A 374 -11.21 -2.86 -24.63
C VAL A 374 -11.53 -3.60 -25.91
N ILE A 375 -10.61 -4.45 -26.35
CA ILE A 375 -10.72 -5.23 -27.58
C ILE A 375 -10.84 -6.71 -27.25
N GLY A 376 -11.90 -7.36 -27.73
CA GLY A 376 -12.08 -8.81 -27.64
C GLY A 376 -12.18 -9.45 -29.02
N ASN A 377 -11.16 -10.21 -29.43
CA ASN A 377 -11.19 -10.98 -30.67
C ASN A 377 -11.31 -12.47 -30.34
N GLY A 378 -12.35 -13.11 -30.85
CA GLY A 378 -12.61 -14.53 -30.57
C GLY A 378 -13.09 -15.34 -31.77
N ASN A 379 -13.74 -14.71 -32.75
CA ASN A 379 -14.30 -15.37 -33.93
C ASN A 379 -13.25 -15.57 -35.05
N TYR A 380 -12.09 -16.11 -34.70
CA TYR A 380 -11.11 -16.54 -35.68
C TYR A 380 -11.66 -17.69 -36.54
N GLU A 381 -11.28 -17.74 -37.82
CA GLU A 381 -11.70 -18.80 -38.74
C GLU A 381 -11.24 -20.19 -38.26
N GLU A 382 -10.07 -20.23 -37.63
CA GLU A 382 -9.51 -21.39 -36.96
C GLU A 382 -9.10 -21.02 -35.52
N GLY A 383 -9.31 -21.94 -34.56
CA GLY A 383 -8.94 -21.70 -33.16
C GLY A 383 -9.83 -20.64 -32.48
N ARG A 384 -11.15 -20.78 -32.58
CA ARG A 384 -12.10 -19.82 -31.99
C ARG A 384 -11.88 -19.68 -30.47
N LEU A 385 -11.68 -18.45 -29.99
CA LEU A 385 -11.47 -18.10 -28.58
C LEU A 385 -12.73 -17.46 -27.99
N GLN A 386 -13.69 -18.29 -27.56
CA GLN A 386 -14.97 -17.78 -27.07
C GLN A 386 -14.81 -16.98 -25.76
N ASN A 387 -13.84 -17.34 -24.91
CA ASN A 387 -13.60 -16.66 -23.64
C ASN A 387 -13.03 -15.27 -23.85
N SER A 388 -12.22 -15.02 -24.89
CA SER A 388 -11.71 -13.68 -25.20
C SER A 388 -12.83 -12.63 -25.39
N LEU A 389 -13.99 -13.03 -25.91
CA LEU A 389 -15.16 -12.14 -26.01
C LEU A 389 -15.80 -11.88 -24.63
N ASN A 390 -15.89 -12.91 -23.79
CA ASN A 390 -16.42 -12.78 -22.43
C ASN A 390 -15.50 -11.92 -21.57
N ASP A 391 -14.19 -12.15 -21.65
CA ASP A 391 -13.15 -11.42 -20.92
C ASP A 391 -13.20 -9.94 -21.23
N ALA A 392 -13.21 -9.57 -22.50
CA ALA A 392 -13.36 -8.19 -22.93
C ALA A 392 -14.66 -7.56 -22.41
N THR A 393 -15.79 -8.28 -22.49
CA THR A 393 -17.09 -7.78 -22.02
C THR A 393 -17.10 -7.54 -20.51
N ASP A 394 -16.61 -8.50 -19.73
CA ASP A 394 -16.67 -8.45 -18.28
C ASP A 394 -15.64 -7.45 -17.72
N ILE A 395 -14.46 -7.31 -18.34
CA ILE A 395 -13.46 -6.28 -18.01
C ILE A 395 -13.96 -4.88 -18.35
N ALA A 396 -14.57 -4.68 -19.52
CA ALA A 396 -15.17 -3.40 -19.90
C ALA A 396 -16.16 -2.94 -18.84
N LYS A 397 -17.10 -3.82 -18.44
CA LYS A 397 -18.06 -3.54 -17.39
C LYS A 397 -17.40 -3.20 -16.05
N ALA A 398 -16.35 -3.92 -15.66
CA ALA A 398 -15.63 -3.62 -14.42
C ALA A 398 -14.97 -2.23 -14.46
N LEU A 399 -14.38 -1.84 -15.59
CA LEU A 399 -13.77 -0.52 -15.78
C LEU A 399 -14.83 0.60 -15.78
N GLU A 400 -15.99 0.38 -16.39
CA GLU A 400 -17.14 1.32 -16.33
C GLU A 400 -17.58 1.54 -14.88
N GLU A 401 -17.74 0.47 -14.10
CA GLU A 401 -18.09 0.56 -12.66
C GLU A 401 -17.02 1.28 -11.82
N LEU A 402 -15.78 1.30 -12.30
CA LEU A 402 -14.67 2.03 -11.70
C LEU A 402 -14.57 3.48 -12.21
N GLY A 403 -15.49 3.93 -13.07
CA GLY A 403 -15.55 5.30 -13.57
C GLY A 403 -14.64 5.59 -14.78
N PHE A 404 -14.31 4.57 -15.57
CA PHE A 404 -13.74 4.79 -16.90
C PHE A 404 -14.85 4.99 -17.94
N GLU A 405 -14.59 5.87 -18.90
CA GLU A 405 -15.30 5.89 -20.17
C GLU A 405 -14.71 4.82 -21.08
N VAL A 406 -15.49 3.77 -21.37
CA VAL A 406 -15.00 2.56 -22.04
C VAL A 406 -15.51 2.49 -23.48
N THR A 407 -14.59 2.27 -24.40
CA THR A 407 -14.87 1.84 -25.77
C THR A 407 -14.63 0.33 -25.86
N LEU A 408 -15.71 -0.46 -25.84
CA LEU A 408 -15.67 -1.91 -26.07
C LEU A 408 -15.89 -2.21 -27.56
N VAL A 409 -14.94 -2.90 -28.17
CA VAL A 409 -15.01 -3.35 -29.57
C VAL A 409 -14.62 -4.82 -29.67
N GLN A 410 -15.24 -5.55 -30.59
CA GLN A 410 -15.05 -6.99 -30.71
C GLN A 410 -14.88 -7.45 -32.14
N ASN A 411 -14.09 -8.50 -32.34
CA ASN A 411 -13.88 -9.19 -33.62
C ASN A 411 -13.42 -8.24 -34.75
N LEU A 412 -12.43 -7.41 -34.45
CA LEU A 412 -11.88 -6.44 -35.39
C LEU A 412 -10.92 -7.09 -36.39
N ASP A 413 -11.04 -6.72 -37.66
CA ASP A 413 -9.97 -6.90 -38.65
C ASP A 413 -8.88 -5.83 -38.48
N LEU A 414 -7.77 -5.96 -39.21
CA LEU A 414 -6.60 -5.09 -39.06
C LEU A 414 -6.97 -3.61 -39.17
N ARG A 415 -7.69 -3.23 -40.23
CA ARG A 415 -8.06 -1.83 -40.49
C ARG A 415 -8.93 -1.27 -39.36
N SER A 416 -9.91 -2.04 -38.90
CA SER A 416 -10.81 -1.60 -37.83
C SER A 416 -10.09 -1.53 -36.48
N MET A 417 -9.14 -2.42 -36.23
CA MET A 417 -8.32 -2.42 -35.02
C MET A 417 -7.39 -1.21 -34.96
N GLU A 418 -6.74 -0.86 -36.07
CA GLU A 418 -5.92 0.34 -36.16
C GLU A 418 -6.76 1.61 -35.97
N ALA A 419 -7.94 1.68 -36.61
CA ALA A 419 -8.85 2.82 -36.45
C ALA A 419 -9.30 2.99 -34.99
N ALA A 420 -9.61 1.91 -34.29
CA ALA A 420 -10.00 1.95 -32.88
C ALA A 420 -8.86 2.46 -31.98
N ILE A 421 -7.62 2.05 -32.24
CA ILE A 421 -6.43 2.53 -31.50
C ILE A 421 -6.21 4.03 -31.75
N ASP A 422 -6.34 4.47 -33.00
CA ASP A 422 -6.20 5.89 -33.36
C ASP A 422 -7.32 6.75 -32.73
N ASP A 423 -8.56 6.25 -32.72
CA ASP A 423 -9.69 6.90 -32.05
C ASP A 423 -9.48 6.99 -30.54
N PHE A 424 -8.96 5.93 -29.91
CA PHE A 424 -8.64 5.93 -28.49
C PHE A 424 -7.54 6.93 -28.14
N SER A 425 -6.46 6.99 -28.95
CA SER A 425 -5.38 7.97 -28.79
C SER A 425 -5.90 9.41 -28.77
N ARG A 426 -6.83 9.75 -29.68
CA ARG A 426 -7.47 11.08 -29.73
C ARG A 426 -8.31 11.42 -28.50
N GLN A 427 -8.77 10.43 -27.75
CA GLN A 427 -9.57 10.63 -26.54
C GLN A 427 -8.71 10.90 -25.31
N LEU A 428 -7.43 10.50 -25.31
CA LEU A 428 -6.53 10.71 -24.17
C LEU A 428 -6.20 12.20 -23.96
N ARG A 429 -6.00 12.59 -22.70
CA ARG A 429 -5.68 13.96 -22.28
C ARG A 429 -4.48 13.98 -21.34
N LYS A 430 -3.77 15.12 -21.30
CA LYS A 430 -2.60 15.31 -20.43
C LYS A 430 -2.97 15.07 -18.97
N GLY A 431 -2.21 14.22 -18.27
CA GLY A 431 -2.47 13.85 -16.89
C GLY A 431 -3.67 12.92 -16.67
N GLY A 432 -4.28 12.42 -17.75
CA GLY A 432 -5.35 11.42 -17.70
C GLY A 432 -4.85 10.00 -17.43
N VAL A 433 -5.78 9.05 -17.45
CA VAL A 433 -5.51 7.61 -17.32
C VAL A 433 -6.06 6.91 -18.55
N GLY A 434 -5.18 6.22 -19.29
CA GLY A 434 -5.53 5.38 -20.42
C GLY A 434 -5.38 3.90 -20.08
N VAL A 435 -6.42 3.10 -20.31
CA VAL A 435 -6.35 1.63 -20.21
C VAL A 435 -6.56 1.03 -21.60
N PHE A 436 -5.61 0.25 -22.08
CA PHE A 436 -5.78 -0.61 -23.24
C PHE A 436 -5.86 -2.06 -22.77
N TYR A 437 -6.98 -2.74 -23.05
CA TYR A 437 -7.14 -4.16 -22.80
C TYR A 437 -7.34 -4.91 -24.11
N TYR A 438 -6.59 -5.99 -24.30
CA TYR A 438 -6.76 -6.88 -25.44
C TYR A 438 -6.87 -8.33 -25.00
N ALA A 439 -7.94 -9.00 -25.44
CA ALA A 439 -8.09 -10.45 -25.37
C ALA A 439 -8.22 -11.03 -26.78
N GLY A 440 -7.41 -12.05 -27.09
CA GLY A 440 -7.35 -12.69 -28.40
C GLY A 440 -6.01 -13.39 -28.63
N TYR A 441 -5.63 -13.59 -29.89
CA TYR A 441 -4.31 -14.15 -30.23
C TYR A 441 -3.21 -13.10 -30.23
N GLY A 442 -2.05 -13.46 -29.68
CA GLY A 442 -0.84 -12.65 -29.75
C GLY A 442 0.36 -13.50 -30.13
N VAL A 443 1.33 -12.90 -30.82
CA VAL A 443 2.57 -13.59 -31.22
C VAL A 443 3.77 -12.68 -30.97
N GLN A 444 4.93 -13.27 -30.67
CA GLN A 444 6.19 -12.56 -30.64
C GLN A 444 7.04 -12.93 -31.86
N VAL A 445 7.50 -11.93 -32.60
CA VAL A 445 8.41 -12.10 -33.75
C VAL A 445 9.57 -11.13 -33.58
N GLU A 446 10.80 -11.66 -33.58
CA GLU A 446 12.04 -10.87 -33.43
C GLU A 446 12.04 -9.94 -32.19
N GLY A 447 11.45 -10.39 -31.09
CA GLY A 447 11.37 -9.63 -29.83
C GLY A 447 10.17 -8.68 -29.73
N GLU A 448 9.52 -8.37 -30.85
CA GLU A 448 8.32 -7.52 -30.90
C GLU A 448 7.04 -8.34 -30.70
N ASN A 449 6.12 -7.81 -29.88
CA ASN A 449 4.82 -8.44 -29.65
C ASN A 449 3.79 -7.88 -30.63
N TYR A 450 2.97 -8.77 -31.20
CA TYR A 450 1.91 -8.42 -32.14
C TYR A 450 0.57 -8.96 -31.66
N LEU A 451 -0.47 -8.15 -31.81
CA LEU A 451 -1.87 -8.52 -31.56
C LEU A 451 -2.49 -8.95 -32.88
N ILE A 452 -3.15 -10.10 -32.92
CA ILE A 452 -3.66 -10.70 -34.17
C ILE A 452 -5.12 -10.29 -34.41
N PRO A 453 -5.41 -9.49 -35.46
CA PRO A 453 -6.77 -9.18 -35.87
C PRO A 453 -7.44 -10.38 -36.53
N LEU A 454 -8.76 -10.31 -36.71
CA LEU A 454 -9.46 -11.27 -37.54
C LEU A 454 -9.00 -11.14 -39.00
N LYS A 455 -9.09 -12.27 -39.73
CA LYS A 455 -8.74 -12.38 -41.16
C LYS A 455 -7.26 -12.13 -41.47
N ALA A 456 -6.39 -12.06 -40.45
CA ALA A 456 -4.95 -11.94 -40.65
C ALA A 456 -4.40 -13.16 -41.41
N LYS A 457 -3.67 -12.91 -42.50
CA LYS A 457 -3.11 -13.97 -43.37
C LYS A 457 -1.66 -14.26 -43.01
N LEU A 458 -1.47 -15.07 -41.97
CA LEU A 458 -0.15 -15.39 -41.42
C LEU A 458 0.43 -16.67 -42.04
N LEU A 459 0.99 -16.59 -43.25
CA LEU A 459 1.59 -17.76 -43.93
C LEU A 459 3.06 -17.99 -43.54
N LYS A 460 3.79 -16.92 -43.23
CA LYS A 460 5.18 -16.95 -42.76
C LYS A 460 5.42 -15.84 -41.73
N GLY A 461 6.49 -15.96 -40.94
CA GLY A 461 6.81 -15.00 -39.87
C GLY A 461 6.93 -13.54 -40.33
N SER A 462 7.35 -13.29 -41.58
CA SER A 462 7.42 -11.93 -42.13
C SER A 462 6.06 -11.26 -42.32
N ASP A 463 4.98 -12.04 -42.46
CA ASP A 463 3.63 -11.52 -42.72
C ASP A 463 3.04 -10.85 -41.48
N VAL A 464 3.47 -11.25 -40.28
CA VAL A 464 3.03 -10.65 -39.00
C VAL A 464 3.19 -9.12 -39.00
N ARG A 465 4.26 -8.60 -39.62
CA ARG A 465 4.53 -7.16 -39.69
C ARG A 465 3.51 -6.38 -40.52
N TYR A 466 2.78 -7.05 -41.40
CA TYR A 466 1.82 -6.45 -42.33
C TYR A 466 0.37 -6.81 -42.02
N GLU A 467 0.14 -7.94 -41.35
CA GLU A 467 -1.18 -8.52 -41.08
C GLU A 467 -1.60 -8.38 -39.61
N ALA A 468 -0.73 -7.90 -38.73
CA ALA A 468 -0.98 -7.76 -37.30
C ALA A 468 -0.61 -6.37 -36.75
N VAL A 469 -1.11 -6.04 -35.56
CA VAL A 469 -0.84 -4.77 -34.90
C VAL A 469 0.33 -4.93 -33.93
N ALA A 470 1.42 -4.19 -34.15
CA ALA A 470 2.56 -4.17 -33.22
C ALA A 470 2.16 -3.53 -31.89
N LEU A 471 2.56 -4.12 -30.77
CA LEU A 471 2.33 -3.56 -29.43
C LEU A 471 2.96 -2.16 -29.30
N GLY A 472 4.13 -1.94 -29.90
CA GLY A 472 4.77 -0.63 -29.95
C GLY A 472 3.88 0.46 -30.56
N LYS A 473 3.00 0.13 -31.53
CA LYS A 473 2.03 1.08 -32.08
C LYS A 473 1.00 1.50 -31.03
N VAL A 474 0.51 0.56 -30.21
CA VAL A 474 -0.41 0.83 -29.10
C VAL A 474 0.28 1.70 -28.04
N LEU A 475 1.50 1.34 -27.64
CA LEU A 475 2.27 2.10 -26.66
C LEU A 475 2.52 3.54 -27.13
N ASN A 476 2.96 3.70 -28.38
CA ASN A 476 3.14 5.01 -29.01
C ASN A 476 1.83 5.79 -29.07
N ALA A 477 0.70 5.16 -29.41
CA ALA A 477 -0.61 5.81 -29.44
C ALA A 477 -1.06 6.31 -28.06
N MET A 478 -0.64 5.63 -26.99
CA MET A 478 -0.91 6.02 -25.61
C MET A 478 0.07 7.07 -25.06
N GLU A 479 1.28 7.18 -25.63
CA GLU A 479 2.31 8.16 -25.26
C GLU A 479 2.23 9.46 -26.08
N ALA A 480 1.94 9.35 -27.37
CA ALA A 480 1.90 10.45 -28.32
C ALA A 480 0.55 11.16 -28.26
N THR A 481 0.41 12.07 -27.30
CA THR A 481 -0.72 12.98 -27.28
C THR A 481 -0.33 14.30 -27.93
N GLU A 482 -1.13 14.76 -28.90
CA GLU A 482 -1.07 16.12 -29.46
C GLU A 482 -1.18 17.23 -28.37
N ASN A 483 -1.59 16.85 -27.15
CA ASN A 483 -1.83 17.74 -25.99
C ASN A 483 -0.86 17.53 -24.79
N GLY A 484 0.20 16.72 -24.92
CA GLY A 484 1.19 16.44 -23.88
C GLY A 484 0.92 15.17 -23.05
N VAL A 485 1.99 14.51 -22.57
CA VAL A 485 2.03 13.10 -22.09
C VAL A 485 0.84 12.72 -21.19
N ASN A 486 0.16 11.60 -21.53
CA ASN A 486 -0.88 11.01 -20.67
C ASN A 486 -0.28 10.66 -19.30
N GLY A 487 -1.06 10.78 -18.22
CA GLY A 487 -0.53 10.57 -16.87
C GLY A 487 -0.15 9.10 -16.67
N VAL A 488 -1.15 8.23 -16.65
CA VAL A 488 -0.96 6.79 -16.43
C VAL A 488 -1.45 6.01 -17.64
N ASN A 489 -0.56 5.19 -18.22
CA ASN A 489 -0.87 4.28 -19.32
C ASN A 489 -0.83 2.83 -18.82
N ILE A 490 -1.94 2.09 -18.97
CA ILE A 490 -2.03 0.70 -18.54
C ILE A 490 -2.39 -0.14 -19.75
N VAL A 491 -1.53 -1.10 -20.09
CA VAL A 491 -1.73 -2.04 -21.18
C VAL A 491 -1.86 -3.43 -20.60
N ILE A 492 -2.99 -4.08 -20.85
CA ILE A 492 -3.31 -5.42 -20.35
C ILE A 492 -3.52 -6.34 -21.53
N LEU A 493 -2.63 -7.33 -21.67
CA LEU A 493 -2.67 -8.30 -22.73
C LEU A 493 -3.07 -9.67 -22.16
N ASP A 494 -4.35 -10.01 -22.31
CA ASP A 494 -4.87 -11.35 -22.08
C ASP A 494 -4.86 -12.15 -23.38
N ALA A 495 -3.65 -12.28 -23.95
CA ALA A 495 -3.47 -12.88 -25.26
C ALA A 495 -3.01 -14.33 -25.11
N CYS A 496 -3.67 -15.24 -25.84
CA CYS A 496 -3.15 -16.57 -26.06
C CYS A 496 -1.91 -16.44 -26.97
N ARG A 497 -0.75 -16.90 -26.47
CA ARG A 497 0.54 -16.83 -27.16
C ARG A 497 0.91 -18.11 -27.90
N ASP A 498 -0.09 -18.76 -28.49
CA ASP A 498 0.16 -19.88 -29.38
C ASP A 498 0.81 -19.35 -30.66
N ASN A 499 1.95 -19.93 -31.04
CA ASN A 499 2.60 -19.55 -32.28
C ASN A 499 1.76 -20.08 -33.46
N PRO A 500 1.13 -19.20 -34.27
CA PRO A 500 0.25 -19.62 -35.35
C PRO A 500 0.98 -20.32 -36.51
N PHE A 501 2.32 -20.31 -36.52
CA PHE A 501 3.17 -20.93 -37.53
C PHE A 501 3.58 -22.38 -37.22
N TYR A 502 3.44 -22.82 -35.97
CA TYR A 502 3.67 -24.22 -35.59
C TYR A 502 2.32 -24.94 -35.58
N ARG A 503 1.80 -25.24 -36.77
CA ARG A 503 0.73 -26.23 -36.96
C ARG A 503 1.31 -27.59 -37.29
#